data_AF-A0A820S926-F1
#
_entry.id   AF-A0A820S926-F1
#
_cell.length_a   1.000
_cell.length_b   1.000
_cell.length_c   1.000
_cell.angle_alpha   90.00
_cell.angle_beta   90.00
_cell.angle_gamma   90.00
#
_symmetry.space_group_name_H-M   'P 1'
#
loop_
_entity.id
_entity.type
_entity.pdbx_description
1 polymer ?
#
loop_
_entity_poly.entity_id
_entity_poly.type
_entity_poly.pdbx_seq_one_letter_code
_entity_poly.pdbx_strand_id
1 'polypeptide(L)'
;DYNIRISILWWCRVHRFAVYSAYLTSTALIILASADHYASSCYQVKYRQGAHVKAAPRLIPIVLIISDLCHSHMLTLFAVNKNEDNECWALKNTDYRLGFDIGFFIAHGLIFPLLMSMFGFLTICNIRRQQRYSDQQNRTSNLRRYLVRDFQRMTLVQTDCAIIFTLSYVIQKLYRTVTDSDGKSPEEVAWERLSLCIVRVLWVFHDSRFFYIYSLSSVKFRHELFRFLDEHLP
;
A
#
# COMPACT_ATOMS: atom_id res chain seq x y z
N ASP A 1 -1.82 16.95 34.85
CA ASP A 1 -1.13 17.36 33.60
C ASP A 1 0.01 16.47 33.13
N TYR A 2 0.97 16.10 33.97
CA TYR A 2 2.13 15.28 33.54
C TYR A 2 1.74 13.91 32.95
N ASN A 3 0.88 13.16 33.64
CA ASN A 3 0.40 11.84 33.18
C ASN A 3 -0.36 11.90 31.85
N ILE A 4 -1.11 12.98 31.61
CA ILE A 4 -1.85 13.20 30.36
C ILE A 4 -0.86 13.41 29.21
N ARG A 5 0.17 14.24 29.40
CA ARG A 5 1.20 14.50 28.39
C ARG A 5 1.97 13.24 28.00
N ILE A 6 2.32 12.40 28.97
CA ILE A 6 2.98 11.11 28.72
C ILE A 6 2.07 10.19 27.89
N SER A 7 0.79 10.10 28.26
CA SER A 7 -0.17 9.25 27.55
C SER A 7 -0.35 9.69 26.10
N ILE A 8 -0.46 11.01 25.85
CA ILE A 8 -0.56 11.57 24.49
C ILE A 8 0.70 11.26 23.67
N LEU A 9 1.89 11.38 24.28
CA LEU A 9 3.16 11.09 23.59
C LEU A 9 3.28 9.61 23.20
N TRP A 10 2.94 8.70 24.12
CA TRP A 10 2.93 7.27 23.84
C TRP A 10 1.92 6.91 22.75
N TRP A 11 0.70 7.46 22.85
CA TRP A 11 -0.31 7.27 21.82
C TRP A 11 0.18 7.75 20.45
N CYS A 12 0.77 8.94 20.38
CA CYS A 12 1.39 9.48 19.16
C CYS A 12 2.40 8.52 18.54
N ARG A 13 3.34 8.01 19.33
CA ARG A 13 4.40 7.08 18.87
C ARG A 13 3.84 5.76 18.40
N VAL A 14 3.00 5.11 19.22
CA VAL A 14 2.40 3.81 18.91
C VAL A 14 1.49 3.90 17.68
N HIS A 15 0.66 4.94 17.61
CA HIS A 15 -0.23 5.17 16.48
C HIS A 15 0.56 5.36 15.18
N ARG A 16 1.61 6.20 15.18
CA ARG A 16 2.43 6.41 13.98
C ARG A 16 3.17 5.14 13.57
N PHE A 17 3.80 4.45 14.53
CA PHE A 17 4.43 3.16 14.29
C PHE A 17 3.45 2.18 13.63
N ALA A 18 2.26 1.98 14.22
CA ALA A 18 1.26 1.05 13.71
C ALA A 18 0.79 1.42 12.29
N VAL A 19 0.51 2.70 12.04
CA VAL A 19 0.04 3.18 10.73
C VAL A 19 1.10 2.94 9.65
N TYR A 20 2.36 3.32 9.88
CA TYR A 20 3.42 3.15 8.89
C TYR A 20 3.82 1.68 8.70
N SER A 21 3.89 0.89 9.77
CA SER A 21 4.11 -0.57 9.69
C SER A 21 3.00 -1.26 8.89
N ALA A 22 1.74 -0.95 9.17
CA ALA A 22 0.60 -1.53 8.46
C ALA A 22 0.62 -1.14 6.98
N TYR A 23 0.95 0.11 6.69
CA TYR A 23 1.03 0.61 5.32
C TYR A 23 2.15 -0.07 4.51
N LEU A 24 3.35 -0.21 5.09
CA LEU A 24 4.46 -0.94 4.46
C LEU A 24 4.12 -2.42 4.26
N THR A 25 3.54 -3.05 5.28
CA THR A 25 3.10 -4.44 5.21
C THR A 25 2.09 -4.62 4.08
N SER A 26 1.04 -3.79 4.03
CA SER A 26 0.01 -3.82 2.99
C SER A 26 0.63 -3.70 1.61
N THR A 27 1.49 -2.70 1.40
CA THR A 27 2.16 -2.48 0.10
C THR A 27 3.06 -3.66 -0.29
N ALA A 28 3.85 -4.19 0.65
CA ALA A 28 4.71 -5.34 0.41
C ALA A 28 3.92 -6.60 0.06
N LEU A 29 2.79 -6.84 0.72
CA LEU A 29 1.90 -7.96 0.40
C LEU A 29 1.30 -7.84 -1.01
N ILE A 30 0.98 -6.63 -1.47
CA ILE A 30 0.48 -6.40 -2.84
C ILE A 30 1.58 -6.67 -3.86
N ILE A 31 2.83 -6.26 -3.59
CA ILE A 31 3.98 -6.58 -4.45
C ILE A 31 4.18 -8.10 -4.50
N LEU A 32 4.15 -8.78 -3.37
CA LEU A 32 4.27 -10.24 -3.31
C LEU A 32 3.13 -10.95 -4.04
N ALA A 33 1.90 -10.47 -3.91
CA ALA A 33 0.76 -11.00 -4.67
C ALA A 33 0.96 -10.80 -6.18
N SER A 34 1.45 -9.63 -6.60
CA SER A 34 1.77 -9.35 -8.00
C SER A 34 2.89 -10.26 -8.52
N ALA A 35 3.91 -10.51 -7.71
CA ALA A 35 5.02 -11.41 -8.03
C ALA A 35 4.56 -12.88 -8.10
N ASP A 36 3.70 -13.32 -7.19
CA ASP A 36 3.09 -14.65 -7.19
C ASP A 36 2.23 -14.87 -8.45
N HIS A 37 1.44 -13.87 -8.84
CA HIS A 37 0.68 -13.90 -10.09
C HIS A 37 1.58 -13.97 -11.32
N TYR A 38 2.67 -13.19 -11.34
CA TYR A 38 3.67 -13.29 -12.39
C TYR A 38 4.26 -14.70 -12.46
N ALA A 39 4.71 -15.26 -11.34
CA ALA A 39 5.28 -16.60 -11.27
C ALA A 39 4.28 -17.70 -11.70
N SER A 40 3.00 -17.55 -11.33
CA SER A 40 1.90 -18.42 -11.75
C SER A 40 1.60 -18.34 -13.25
N SER A 41 1.82 -17.16 -13.87
CA SER A 41 1.64 -16.94 -15.30
C SER A 41 2.81 -17.45 -16.16
N CYS A 42 3.98 -17.69 -15.55
CA CYS A 42 5.18 -18.13 -16.27
C CYS A 42 4.99 -19.51 -16.93
N TYR A 43 5.60 -19.68 -18.10
CA TYR A 43 5.59 -20.96 -18.83
C TYR A 43 6.39 -22.05 -18.13
N GLN A 44 7.50 -21.67 -17.49
CA GLN A 44 8.39 -22.62 -16.85
C GLN A 44 7.78 -23.19 -15.56
N VAL A 45 7.70 -24.52 -15.50
CA VAL A 45 7.07 -25.26 -14.39
C VAL A 45 7.73 -24.95 -13.04
N LYS A 46 9.04 -24.68 -13.00
CA LYS A 46 9.78 -24.34 -11.77
C LYS A 46 9.22 -23.08 -11.08
N TYR A 47 8.97 -22.01 -11.83
CA TYR A 47 8.40 -20.77 -11.27
C TYR A 47 6.94 -20.98 -10.85
N ARG A 48 6.17 -21.76 -11.61
CA ARG A 48 4.77 -22.08 -11.27
C ARG A 48 4.65 -22.94 -10.01
N GLN A 49 5.59 -23.85 -9.79
CA GLN A 49 5.67 -24.65 -8.56
C GLN A 49 6.14 -23.83 -7.37
N GLY A 50 6.93 -22.76 -7.59
CA GLY A 50 7.34 -21.80 -6.58
C GLY A 50 6.21 -20.88 -6.10
N ALA A 51 5.27 -20.54 -6.97
CA ALA A 51 4.04 -19.79 -6.68
C ALA A 51 2.99 -20.59 -5.86
N HIS A 52 3.45 -21.56 -5.07
CA HIS A 52 2.55 -22.38 -4.27
C HIS A 52 2.04 -21.58 -3.09
N VAL A 53 0.74 -21.72 -2.80
CA VAL A 53 0.05 -21.23 -1.59
C VAL A 53 0.81 -21.56 -0.28
N LYS A 54 1.71 -22.54 -0.29
CA LYS A 54 2.58 -22.92 0.84
C LYS A 54 3.71 -21.91 1.14
N ALA A 55 4.10 -21.07 0.19
CA ALA A 55 5.11 -20.03 0.40
C ALA A 55 4.52 -18.79 1.11
N ALA A 56 3.28 -18.44 0.81
CA ALA A 56 2.57 -17.31 1.42
C ALA A 56 2.61 -17.30 2.97
N PRO A 57 2.27 -18.39 3.71
CA PRO A 57 2.30 -18.38 5.17
C PRO A 57 3.71 -18.23 5.76
N ARG A 58 4.77 -18.45 4.97
CA ARG A 58 6.16 -18.20 5.40
C ARG A 58 6.59 -16.76 5.11
N LEU A 59 6.17 -16.20 3.99
CA LEU A 59 6.55 -14.83 3.58
C LEU A 59 5.81 -13.75 4.36
N ILE A 60 4.52 -13.95 4.68
CA ILE A 60 3.71 -12.99 5.45
C ILE A 60 4.36 -12.60 6.79
N PRO A 61 4.73 -13.55 7.70
CA PRO A 61 5.36 -13.18 8.96
C PRO A 61 6.73 -12.52 8.78
N ILE A 62 7.48 -12.90 7.75
CA ILE A 62 8.75 -12.25 7.42
C ILE A 62 8.52 -10.77 7.04
N VAL A 63 7.52 -10.49 6.20
CA VAL A 63 7.15 -9.11 5.82
C VAL A 63 6.70 -8.30 7.03
N LEU A 64 5.89 -8.88 7.91
CA LEU A 64 5.46 -8.22 9.15
C LEU A 64 6.66 -7.83 10.03
N ILE A 65 7.54 -8.79 10.31
CA ILE A 65 8.74 -8.56 11.13
C ILE A 65 9.64 -7.49 10.50
N ILE A 66 9.91 -7.58 9.20
CA ILE A 66 10.73 -6.59 8.50
C ILE A 66 10.06 -5.20 8.56
N SER A 67 8.75 -5.12 8.34
CA SER A 67 8.03 -3.84 8.34
C SER A 67 8.06 -3.16 9.70
N ASP A 68 7.89 -3.94 10.78
CA ASP A 68 7.98 -3.46 12.16
C ASP A 68 9.40 -3.06 12.54
N LEU A 69 10.41 -3.83 12.15
CA LEU A 69 11.81 -3.46 12.38
C LEU A 69 12.17 -2.17 11.65
N CYS A 70 11.76 -2.02 10.39
CA CYS A 70 11.99 -0.81 9.60
C CYS A 70 11.41 0.45 10.27
N HIS A 71 10.25 0.35 10.93
CA HIS A 71 9.59 1.49 11.56
C HIS A 71 9.80 1.60 13.08
N SER A 72 10.52 0.66 13.70
CA SER A 72 10.79 0.64 15.15
C SER A 72 11.38 1.95 15.68
N HIS A 73 12.20 2.62 14.86
CA HIS A 73 12.81 3.92 15.16
C HIS A 73 11.77 5.04 15.39
N MET A 74 10.54 4.92 14.90
CA MET A 74 9.45 5.88 15.14
C MET A 74 9.03 5.91 16.62
N LEU A 75 9.17 4.80 17.35
CA LEU A 75 8.81 4.72 18.76
C LEU A 75 9.67 5.63 19.64
N THR A 76 10.86 5.99 19.17
CA THR A 76 11.80 6.85 19.90
C THR A 76 11.90 8.25 19.28
N LEU A 77 11.89 8.36 17.95
CA LEU A 77 12.19 9.61 17.23
C LEU A 77 10.96 10.49 16.92
N PHE A 78 9.75 10.05 17.27
CA PHE A 78 8.54 10.88 17.12
C PHE A 78 8.18 11.61 18.41
N ALA A 79 7.69 12.84 18.26
CA ALA A 79 7.27 13.72 19.34
C ALA A 79 6.04 14.56 18.95
N VAL A 80 5.35 15.08 19.96
CA VAL A 80 4.24 16.01 19.76
C VAL A 80 4.80 17.41 19.57
N ASN A 81 4.53 18.03 18.42
CA ASN A 81 4.94 19.41 18.16
C ASN A 81 3.96 20.36 18.85
N LYS A 82 4.43 21.10 19.86
CA LYS A 82 3.60 22.07 20.60
C LYS A 82 3.22 23.30 19.78
N ASN A 83 3.97 23.60 18.72
CA ASN A 83 3.80 24.81 17.93
C ASN A 83 2.85 24.63 16.72
N GLU A 84 2.52 23.38 16.38
CA GLU A 84 1.65 23.04 15.24
C GLU A 84 0.51 22.13 15.71
N ASP A 85 -0.46 22.70 16.43
CA ASP A 85 -1.75 22.08 16.75
C ASP A 85 -1.67 20.69 17.42
N ASN A 86 -0.60 20.44 18.20
CA ASN A 86 -0.31 19.14 18.81
C ASN A 86 -0.21 17.99 17.78
N GLU A 87 0.19 18.28 16.54
CA GLU A 87 0.41 17.21 15.59
C GLU A 87 1.61 16.34 16.02
N CYS A 88 1.46 15.03 15.81
CA CYS A 88 2.51 14.04 16.06
C CYS A 88 3.39 13.87 14.82
N TRP A 89 4.65 14.33 14.93
CA TRP A 89 5.63 14.37 13.84
C TRP A 89 7.00 13.84 14.26
N ALA A 90 7.86 13.57 13.28
CA ALA A 90 9.28 13.33 13.53
C ALA A 90 9.88 14.53 14.28
N LEU A 91 10.78 14.28 15.24
CA LEU A 91 11.50 15.34 15.94
C LEU A 91 12.09 16.34 14.94
N LYS A 92 11.95 17.65 15.24
CA LYS A 92 12.34 18.77 14.35
C LYS A 92 13.84 18.83 14.02
N ASN A 93 14.66 17.89 14.48
CA ASN A 93 16.04 17.76 14.01
C ASN A 93 16.00 17.46 12.50
N THR A 94 16.46 18.43 11.71
CA THR A 94 16.19 18.60 10.28
C THR A 94 16.63 17.41 9.43
N ASP A 95 17.71 16.74 9.81
CA ASP A 95 18.32 15.68 9.00
C ASP A 95 17.54 14.37 9.03
N TYR A 96 17.04 13.98 10.21
CA TYR A 96 16.25 12.75 10.34
C TYR A 96 14.91 12.88 9.60
N ARG A 97 14.21 14.01 9.77
CA ARG A 97 12.95 14.26 9.08
C ARG A 97 13.13 14.24 7.56
N LEU A 98 14.15 14.95 7.07
CA LEU A 98 14.46 14.98 5.63
C LEU A 98 14.83 13.59 5.11
N GLY A 99 15.71 12.87 5.80
CA GLY A 99 16.11 11.51 5.43
C GLY A 99 14.94 10.52 5.42
N PHE A 100 14.07 10.61 6.42
CA PHE A 100 12.86 9.79 6.50
C PHE A 100 11.89 10.09 5.35
N ASP A 101 11.62 11.37 5.06
CA ASP A 101 10.67 11.74 4.00
C ASP A 101 11.21 11.45 2.60
N ILE A 102 12.52 11.62 2.37
CA ILE A 102 13.18 11.19 1.14
C ILE A 102 13.11 9.66 1.01
N GLY A 103 13.45 8.91 2.06
CA GLY A 103 13.38 7.46 2.06
C GLY A 103 11.95 6.95 1.80
N PHE A 104 10.96 7.59 2.42
CA PHE A 104 9.55 7.29 2.21
C PHE A 104 9.12 7.60 0.77
N PHE A 105 9.54 8.73 0.20
CA PHE A 105 9.30 9.08 -1.19
C PHE A 105 9.94 8.07 -2.16
N ILE A 106 11.20 7.68 -1.94
CA ILE A 106 11.88 6.70 -2.79
C ILE A 106 11.18 5.35 -2.71
N ALA A 107 10.88 4.86 -1.51
CA ALA A 107 10.25 3.56 -1.34
C ALA A 107 8.82 3.54 -1.90
N HIS A 108 7.95 4.44 -1.44
CA HIS A 108 6.52 4.40 -1.74
C HIS A 108 6.12 5.20 -2.97
N GLY A 109 6.87 6.24 -3.34
CA GLY A 109 6.62 7.04 -4.54
C GLY A 109 7.24 6.44 -5.81
N LEU A 110 8.32 5.66 -5.68
CA LEU A 110 9.06 5.12 -6.82
C LEU A 110 9.16 3.60 -6.81
N ILE A 111 9.89 3.01 -5.84
CA ILE A 111 10.27 1.59 -5.89
C ILE A 111 9.03 0.68 -5.91
N PHE A 112 8.10 0.87 -4.97
CA PHE A 112 6.92 0.03 -4.87
C PHE A 112 5.99 0.13 -6.09
N PRO A 113 5.60 1.35 -6.56
CA PRO A 113 4.92 1.52 -7.83
C PRO A 113 5.58 0.84 -9.04
N LEU A 114 6.91 0.98 -9.16
CA LEU A 114 7.66 0.39 -10.27
C LEU A 114 7.64 -1.13 -10.22
N LEU A 115 7.83 -1.73 -9.04
CA LEU A 115 7.75 -3.18 -8.86
C LEU A 115 6.35 -3.72 -9.18
N MET A 116 5.29 -3.07 -8.67
CA MET A 116 3.91 -3.44 -8.96
C MET A 116 3.60 -3.34 -10.46
N SER A 117 4.00 -2.25 -11.10
CA SER A 117 3.81 -2.03 -12.53
C SER A 117 4.59 -3.04 -13.37
N MET A 118 5.83 -3.35 -12.99
CA MET A 118 6.68 -4.33 -13.66
C MET A 118 6.05 -5.73 -13.59
N PHE A 119 5.67 -6.21 -12.40
CA PHE A 119 5.04 -7.53 -12.26
C PHE A 119 3.68 -7.59 -12.96
N GLY A 120 2.88 -6.52 -12.88
CA GLY A 120 1.62 -6.40 -13.60
C GLY A 120 1.82 -6.52 -15.11
N PHE A 121 2.75 -5.75 -15.68
CA PHE A 121 3.07 -5.79 -17.11
C PHE A 121 3.58 -7.16 -17.56
N LEU A 122 4.53 -7.74 -16.82
CA LEU A 122 5.08 -9.06 -17.12
C LEU A 122 4.00 -10.15 -17.11
N THR A 123 3.07 -10.08 -16.15
CA THR A 123 1.92 -10.98 -16.07
C THR A 123 1.05 -10.87 -17.33
N ILE A 124 0.77 -9.66 -17.81
CA ILE A 124 0.00 -9.42 -19.04
C ILE A 124 0.71 -10.01 -20.26
N CYS A 125 2.02 -9.79 -20.39
CA CYS A 125 2.82 -10.33 -21.48
C CYS A 125 2.77 -11.86 -21.51
N ASN A 126 2.91 -12.51 -20.36
CA ASN A 126 2.83 -13.97 -20.24
C ASN A 126 1.45 -14.51 -20.60
N ILE A 127 0.38 -13.86 -20.14
CA ILE A 127 -1.00 -14.26 -20.45
C ILE A 127 -1.27 -14.13 -21.95
N ARG A 128 -0.93 -13.00 -22.57
CA ARG A 128 -1.10 -12.80 -24.02
C ARG A 128 -0.32 -13.84 -24.83
N ARG A 129 0.89 -14.18 -24.38
CA ARG A 129 1.69 -15.23 -25.00
C ARG A 129 1.01 -16.59 -24.88
N GLN A 130 0.50 -16.95 -23.70
CA GLN A 130 -0.23 -18.21 -23.50
C GLN A 130 -1.51 -18.29 -24.34
N GLN A 131 -2.26 -17.19 -24.47
CA GLN A 131 -3.46 -17.14 -25.31
C GLN A 131 -3.15 -17.49 -26.77
N ARG A 132 -2.07 -16.92 -27.34
CA ARG A 132 -1.64 -17.23 -28.72
C ARG A 132 -1.34 -18.71 -28.95
N TYR A 133 -0.83 -19.42 -27.94
CA TYR A 133 -0.58 -20.87 -28.05
C TYR A 133 -1.82 -21.73 -27.73
N SER A 134 -2.73 -21.25 -26.86
CA SER A 134 -3.92 -22.01 -26.43
C SER A 134 -5.14 -21.85 -27.33
N ASP A 135 -5.20 -20.85 -28.22
CA ASP A 135 -6.29 -20.74 -29.22
C ASP A 135 -6.31 -21.94 -30.19
N GLN A 136 -5.29 -22.80 -30.17
CA GLN A 136 -5.22 -24.08 -30.87
C GLN A 136 -5.78 -25.28 -30.07
N GLN A 137 -6.07 -25.15 -28.76
CA GLN A 137 -6.37 -26.30 -27.88
C GLN A 137 -7.51 -26.02 -26.88
N ASN A 138 -8.75 -26.10 -27.38
CA ASN A 138 -10.05 -26.39 -26.73
C ASN A 138 -10.48 -25.79 -25.35
N ARG A 139 -11.73 -25.27 -25.36
CA ARG A 139 -12.80 -24.97 -24.36
C ARG A 139 -12.53 -24.89 -22.84
N THR A 140 -11.58 -25.62 -22.25
CA THR A 140 -11.28 -25.58 -20.80
C THR A 140 -10.63 -24.27 -20.32
N SER A 141 -10.27 -23.38 -21.24
CA SER A 141 -9.59 -22.12 -20.98
C SER A 141 -10.50 -20.95 -20.58
N ASN A 142 -11.82 -21.04 -20.75
CA ASN A 142 -12.71 -19.87 -20.57
C ASN A 142 -12.84 -19.42 -19.11
N LEU A 143 -12.99 -20.36 -18.17
CA LEU A 143 -13.06 -20.03 -16.73
C LEU A 143 -11.74 -19.47 -16.21
N ARG A 144 -10.61 -20.07 -16.60
CA ARG A 144 -9.27 -19.58 -16.24
C ARG A 144 -9.00 -18.20 -16.84
N ARG A 145 -9.39 -17.97 -18.11
CA ARG A 145 -9.30 -16.65 -18.77
C ARG A 145 -10.12 -15.60 -18.05
N TYR A 146 -11.34 -15.94 -17.63
CA TYR A 146 -12.22 -15.03 -16.88
C TYR A 146 -11.60 -14.63 -15.54
N LEU A 147 -11.15 -15.61 -14.74
CA LEU A 147 -10.52 -15.35 -13.44
C LEU A 147 -9.26 -14.49 -13.58
N VAL A 148 -8.39 -14.82 -14.53
CA VAL A 148 -7.18 -14.05 -14.80
C VAL A 148 -7.51 -12.61 -15.18
N ARG A 149 -8.54 -12.38 -16.01
CA ARG A 149 -8.94 -11.04 -16.44
C ARG A 149 -9.55 -10.22 -15.29
N ASP A 150 -10.33 -10.86 -14.43
CA ASP A 150 -10.97 -10.23 -13.27
C ASP A 150 -9.91 -9.79 -12.24
N PHE A 151 -8.99 -10.70 -11.90
CA PHE A 151 -7.85 -10.39 -11.04
C PHE A 151 -6.91 -9.35 -11.65
N GLN A 152 -6.62 -9.42 -12.96
CA GLN A 152 -5.78 -8.43 -13.63
C GLN A 152 -6.40 -7.02 -13.58
N ARG A 153 -7.71 -6.91 -13.82
CA ARG A 153 -8.43 -5.63 -13.68
C ARG A 153 -8.33 -5.10 -12.27
N MET A 154 -8.53 -5.98 -11.29
CA MET A 154 -8.42 -5.61 -9.88
C MET A 154 -7.02 -5.07 -9.55
N THR A 155 -5.94 -5.80 -9.89
CA THR A 155 -4.57 -5.39 -9.60
C THR A 155 -4.18 -4.10 -10.32
N LEU A 156 -4.65 -3.89 -11.56
CA LEU A 156 -4.41 -2.64 -12.29
C LEU A 156 -5.09 -1.45 -11.60
N VAL A 157 -6.40 -1.54 -11.32
CA VAL A 157 -7.12 -0.47 -10.62
C VAL A 157 -6.47 -0.18 -9.26
N GLN A 158 -6.07 -1.24 -8.55
CA GLN A 158 -5.40 -1.11 -7.26
C GLN A 158 -4.04 -0.42 -7.36
N THR A 159 -3.27 -0.71 -8.42
CA THR A 159 -1.96 -0.10 -8.69
C THR A 159 -2.11 1.36 -9.11
N ASP A 160 -3.03 1.66 -10.04
CA ASP A 160 -3.26 3.02 -10.52
C ASP A 160 -3.75 3.94 -9.38
N CYS A 161 -4.72 3.48 -8.60
CA CYS A 161 -5.19 4.19 -7.41
C CYS A 161 -4.10 4.28 -6.33
N ALA A 162 -3.17 3.32 -6.27
CA ALA A 162 -2.05 3.38 -5.34
C ALA A 162 -1.07 4.47 -5.72
N ILE A 163 -0.70 4.53 -7.00
CA ILE A 163 0.17 5.55 -7.55
C ILE A 163 -0.43 6.94 -7.31
N ILE A 164 -1.68 7.17 -7.72
CA ILE A 164 -2.28 8.51 -7.65
C ILE A 164 -2.32 9.02 -6.20
N PHE A 165 -2.92 8.27 -5.27
CA PHE A 165 -3.09 8.78 -3.90
C PHE A 165 -1.80 8.77 -3.09
N THR A 166 -0.96 7.75 -3.25
CA THR A 166 0.32 7.69 -2.53
C THR A 166 1.27 8.77 -3.03
N LEU A 167 1.39 8.92 -4.36
CA LEU A 167 2.31 9.89 -4.96
C LEU A 167 1.95 11.32 -4.56
N SER A 168 0.67 11.69 -4.61
CA SER A 168 0.21 12.99 -4.14
C SER A 168 0.55 13.24 -2.67
N TYR A 169 0.39 12.24 -1.81
CA TYR A 169 0.74 12.35 -0.39
C TYR A 169 2.25 12.51 -0.17
N VAL A 170 3.08 11.67 -0.79
CA VAL A 170 4.55 11.72 -0.59
C VAL A 170 5.17 12.98 -1.18
N ILE A 171 4.65 13.48 -2.31
CA ILE A 171 5.10 14.74 -2.91
C ILE A 171 4.78 15.91 -1.96
N GLN A 172 3.54 16.00 -1.46
CA GLN A 172 3.14 17.08 -0.56
C GLN A 172 3.94 17.04 0.76
N LYS A 173 4.21 15.83 1.27
CA LYS A 173 4.99 15.64 2.48
C LYS A 173 6.45 16.08 2.29
N LEU A 174 7.08 15.64 1.20
CA LEU A 174 8.45 16.03 0.86
C LEU A 174 8.55 17.54 0.62
N TYR A 175 7.59 18.11 -0.10
CA TYR A 175 7.50 19.55 -0.33
C TYR A 175 7.48 20.33 0.99
N ARG A 176 6.61 19.97 1.94
CA ARG A 176 6.54 20.61 3.27
C ARG A 176 7.84 20.47 4.04
N THR A 177 8.55 19.36 3.93
CA THR A 177 9.81 19.14 4.63
C THR A 177 10.97 19.93 4.03
N VAL A 178 11.02 20.11 2.71
CA VAL A 178 12.04 20.92 2.04
C VAL A 178 11.81 22.42 2.27
N THR A 179 10.54 22.85 2.30
CA THR A 179 10.18 24.27 2.41
C THR A 179 9.91 24.71 3.87
N ASP A 180 10.18 23.86 4.86
CA ASP A 180 9.93 24.15 6.29
C ASP A 180 10.77 25.32 6.82
N SER A 181 11.92 25.59 6.19
CA SER A 181 12.83 26.69 6.52
C SER A 181 12.48 28.01 5.84
N ASP A 182 11.56 28.00 4.88
CA ASP A 182 11.21 29.20 4.13
C ASP A 182 10.29 30.08 4.99
N GLY A 183 10.57 31.38 5.03
CA GLY A 183 9.78 32.35 5.78
C GLY A 183 8.41 32.59 5.13
N LYS A 184 7.50 31.63 5.25
CA LYS A 184 6.17 31.65 4.63
C LYS A 184 5.21 32.59 5.33
N SER A 185 4.33 33.20 4.56
CA SER A 185 3.20 33.96 5.06
C SER A 185 2.18 33.04 5.75
N PRO A 186 1.35 33.57 6.69
CA PRO A 186 0.33 32.77 7.36
C PRO A 186 -0.70 32.15 6.40
N GLU A 187 -1.00 32.82 5.29
CA GLU A 187 -1.95 32.34 4.27
C GLU A 187 -1.39 31.14 3.50
N GLU A 188 -0.12 31.17 3.12
CA GLU A 188 0.55 30.03 2.47
C GLU A 188 0.57 28.81 3.37
N VAL A 189 0.88 28.99 4.66
CA VAL A 189 0.85 27.90 5.65
C VAL A 189 -0.56 27.32 5.78
N ALA A 190 -1.61 28.14 5.73
CA ALA A 190 -2.99 27.66 5.78
C ALA A 190 -3.35 26.80 4.57
N TRP A 191 -2.99 27.24 3.35
CA TRP A 191 -3.20 26.47 2.12
C TRP A 191 -2.42 25.14 2.12
N GLU A 192 -1.18 25.14 2.60
CA GLU A 192 -0.38 23.93 2.70
C GLU A 192 -0.94 22.91 3.71
N ARG A 193 -1.50 23.39 4.82
CA ARG A 193 -2.17 22.54 5.79
C ARG A 193 -3.44 21.94 5.22
N LEU A 194 -4.23 22.73 4.48
CA LEU A 194 -5.43 22.26 3.81
C LEU A 194 -5.09 21.20 2.75
N SER A 195 -4.12 21.47 1.89
CA SER A 195 -3.69 20.52 0.85
C SER A 195 -3.16 19.23 1.47
N LEU A 196 -2.34 19.32 2.52
CA LEU A 196 -1.84 18.16 3.26
C LEU A 196 -2.98 17.36 3.89
N CYS A 197 -4.00 18.02 4.44
CA CYS A 197 -5.16 17.36 5.01
C CYS A 197 -5.93 16.58 3.93
N ILE A 198 -6.18 17.19 2.77
CA ILE A 198 -6.86 16.55 1.64
C ILE A 198 -6.08 15.30 1.17
N VAL A 199 -4.76 15.42 0.91
CA VAL A 199 -3.97 14.27 0.45
C VAL A 199 -3.83 13.19 1.54
N ARG A 200 -3.80 13.57 2.83
CA ARG A 200 -3.79 12.63 3.96
C ARG A 200 -5.10 11.84 4.02
N VAL A 201 -6.24 12.49 3.81
CA VAL A 201 -7.54 11.81 3.73
C VAL A 201 -7.58 10.86 2.54
N LEU A 202 -7.11 11.29 1.37
CA LEU A 202 -7.02 10.41 0.18
C LEU A 202 -6.10 9.21 0.42
N TRP A 203 -4.99 9.41 1.13
CA TRP A 203 -4.07 8.34 1.51
C TRP A 203 -4.66 7.37 2.53
N VAL A 204 -5.46 7.82 3.50
CA VAL A 204 -6.18 6.89 4.40
C VAL A 204 -7.30 6.17 3.65
N PHE A 205 -8.01 6.88 2.75
CA PHE A 205 -9.06 6.29 1.93
C PHE A 205 -8.52 5.18 1.01
N HIS A 206 -7.30 5.35 0.51
CA HIS A 206 -6.56 4.34 -0.25
C HIS A 206 -6.54 2.99 0.47
N ASP A 207 -6.36 2.96 1.79
CA ASP A 207 -6.28 1.69 2.53
C ASP A 207 -7.66 1.09 2.80
N SER A 208 -8.70 1.93 2.96
CA SER A 208 -10.08 1.46 3.11
C SER A 208 -10.66 0.84 1.83
N ARG A 209 -10.12 1.21 0.66
CA ARG A 209 -10.69 0.81 -0.63
C ARG A 209 -10.57 -0.68 -0.93
N PHE A 210 -9.64 -1.41 -0.29
CA PHE A 210 -9.46 -2.84 -0.59
C PHE A 210 -10.77 -3.60 -0.39
N PHE A 211 -11.48 -3.37 0.71
CA PHE A 211 -12.79 -3.96 0.97
C PHE A 211 -13.79 -3.67 -0.17
N TYR A 212 -13.88 -2.40 -0.58
CA TYR A 212 -14.80 -1.97 -1.64
C TYR A 212 -14.39 -2.52 -3.02
N ILE A 213 -13.10 -2.53 -3.35
CA ILE A 213 -12.59 -3.08 -4.61
C ILE A 213 -12.82 -4.59 -4.65
N TYR A 214 -12.51 -5.34 -3.59
CA TYR A 214 -12.77 -6.78 -3.52
C TYR A 214 -14.27 -7.08 -3.64
N SER A 215 -15.11 -6.31 -2.93
CA SER A 215 -16.57 -6.47 -2.95
C SER A 215 -17.20 -6.13 -4.29
N LEU A 216 -16.74 -5.07 -4.97
CA LEU A 216 -17.33 -4.62 -6.24
C LEU A 216 -16.76 -5.34 -7.46
N SER A 217 -15.46 -5.67 -7.43
CA SER A 217 -14.76 -6.20 -8.61
C SER A 217 -14.93 -7.71 -8.75
N SER A 218 -14.93 -8.46 -7.65
CA SER A 218 -14.98 -9.92 -7.73
C SER A 218 -16.42 -10.45 -7.69
N VAL A 219 -16.91 -10.96 -8.82
CA VAL A 219 -18.23 -11.63 -8.90
C VAL A 219 -18.29 -12.86 -7.99
N LYS A 220 -17.15 -13.57 -7.82
CA LYS A 220 -17.04 -14.73 -6.94
C LYS A 220 -17.12 -14.36 -5.47
N PHE A 221 -16.42 -13.30 -5.07
CA PHE A 221 -16.48 -12.82 -3.69
C PHE A 221 -17.91 -12.41 -3.32
N ARG A 222 -18.62 -11.73 -4.24
CA ARG A 222 -20.04 -11.40 -4.02
C ARG A 222 -20.91 -12.64 -3.87
N HIS A 223 -20.74 -13.65 -4.72
CA HIS A 223 -21.52 -14.89 -4.59
C HIS A 223 -21.28 -15.61 -3.27
N GLU A 224 -20.03 -15.74 -2.81
CA GLU A 224 -19.73 -16.36 -1.52
C GLU A 224 -20.18 -15.48 -0.34
N LEU A 225 -20.09 -14.16 -0.44
CA LEU A 225 -20.58 -13.24 0.58
C LEU A 225 -22.10 -13.32 0.71
N PHE A 226 -22.83 -13.29 -0.41
CA PHE A 226 -24.29 -13.45 -0.40
C PHE A 226 -24.69 -14.85 0.09
N ARG A 227 -23.98 -15.91 -0.32
CA ARG A 227 -24.23 -17.26 0.20
C ARG A 227 -24.01 -17.33 1.72
N PHE A 228 -22.93 -16.74 2.23
CA PHE A 228 -22.66 -16.70 3.66
C PHE A 228 -23.73 -15.91 4.43
N LEU A 229 -24.19 -14.77 3.87
CA LEU A 229 -25.26 -13.98 4.44
C LEU A 229 -26.60 -14.73 4.42
N ASP A 230 -26.95 -15.38 3.32
CA ASP A 230 -28.18 -16.19 3.19
C ASP A 230 -28.17 -17.41 4.13
N GLU A 231 -27.00 -17.97 4.45
CA GLU A 231 -26.86 -19.08 5.40
C GLU A 231 -26.96 -18.62 6.87
N HIS A 232 -26.75 -17.33 7.18
CA HIS A 232 -26.60 -16.83 8.57
C HIS A 232 -27.54 -15.68 8.97
N LEU A 233 -28.24 -15.05 8.03
CA LEU A 233 -29.33 -14.13 8.32
C LEU A 233 -30.67 -14.87 8.18
N PRO A 234 -31.51 -14.91 9.24
CA PRO A 234 -32.83 -15.51 9.21
C PRO A 234 -33.84 -14.74 8.34
#